data_AF-A0A2P8FM53-F1
#
_entry.id   AF-A0A2P8FM53-F1
#
_cell.length_a   1.000
_cell.length_b   1.000
_cell.length_c   1.000
_cell.angle_alpha   90.00
_cell.angle_beta   90.00
_cell.angle_gamma   90.00
#
_symmetry.space_group_name_H-M   'P 1'
#
loop_
_entity.id
_entity.type
_entity.pdbx_description
1 polymer ?
#
loop_
_entity_poly.entity_id
_entity_poly.type
_entity_poly.pdbx_seq_one_letter_code
_entity_poly.pdbx_strand_id
1 'polypeptide(L)'
;MKITSSLLTVALLFLFCFVACKKNDISQTATPKEDQERIDEKYLAKIEKLGFKRSSVRCYDSIFVVENDIIIAKKFLDTFHIPVVNPNDRHAHSDQSLSFNNIRIYTSQPWWSNSTYYSALNRALYEWNSAGSNLNFHMLFQTDQGYDWNLIFMSLPGTTLGSADFPGLPDLNGVPGYNILINQNYINALGLTSNQISWILTHEMGHMLGLRHTDWDINGEPNSQDGYYVGANYFPNITVQDPNSVMRAAFNTSNNGNVLLSSYDKLAVNTLYPLNSCNLQTFINRPSVVSSGEASGTLYPSYRGPINFIEWQITNSATGYNYTSTDSDIEFQVPSLAPGTYVFKTRITTANCVSSWASKTITIQ
;
A
#
# COMPACT_ATOMS: atom_id res chain seq x y z
N MET A 1 12.03 94.97 -42.19
CA MET A 1 11.05 95.96 -41.71
C MET A 1 9.66 95.33 -41.79
N LYS A 2 9.08 95.02 -40.61
CA LYS A 2 7.75 94.43 -40.31
C LYS A 2 7.43 93.08 -41.02
N ILE A 3 6.73 92.11 -40.43
CA ILE A 3 5.34 92.15 -39.95
C ILE A 3 5.07 90.84 -39.13
N THR A 4 4.55 91.02 -37.90
CA THR A 4 3.54 90.21 -37.13
C THR A 4 3.77 88.71 -36.87
N SER A 5 3.22 88.04 -35.85
CA SER A 5 2.20 88.32 -34.83
C SER A 5 2.20 87.18 -33.79
N SER A 6 2.08 87.60 -32.54
CA SER A 6 1.13 87.10 -31.54
C SER A 6 1.42 85.83 -30.73
N LEU A 7 1.40 86.09 -29.42
CA LEU A 7 1.46 85.18 -28.28
C LEU A 7 0.31 84.18 -28.25
N LEU A 8 0.55 83.02 -27.62
CA LEU A 8 -0.32 82.54 -26.54
C LEU A 8 0.44 81.53 -25.65
N THR A 9 0.38 81.77 -24.35
CA THR A 9 0.89 80.92 -23.26
C THR A 9 -0.28 80.55 -22.34
N VAL A 10 -0.04 79.60 -21.42
CA VAL A 10 -0.87 79.06 -20.31
C VAL A 10 -1.56 77.74 -20.71
N ALA A 11 -1.03 76.55 -20.40
CA ALA A 11 -0.69 75.87 -19.13
C ALA A 11 -1.87 75.11 -18.48
N LEU A 12 -1.57 73.83 -18.19
CA LEU A 12 -1.99 73.00 -17.05
C LEU A 12 -2.93 71.79 -17.27
N LEU A 13 -2.42 70.67 -16.73
CA LEU A 13 -2.87 69.29 -16.59
C LEU A 13 -4.37 69.08 -16.27
N PHE A 14 -4.96 68.00 -16.78
CA PHE A 14 -5.26 66.77 -15.99
C PHE A 14 -5.84 65.63 -16.85
N LEU A 15 -5.04 64.56 -16.97
CA LEU A 15 -5.38 63.14 -16.88
C LEU A 15 -6.85 62.69 -17.09
N PHE A 16 -7.15 62.11 -18.26
CA PHE A 16 -8.01 60.93 -18.44
C PHE A 16 -7.67 60.28 -19.79
N CYS A 17 -6.71 59.35 -19.78
CA CYS A 17 -6.49 58.49 -20.94
C CYS A 17 -7.64 57.48 -20.99
N PHE A 18 -8.60 57.72 -21.89
CA PHE A 18 -9.53 56.69 -22.31
C PHE A 18 -8.73 55.54 -22.94
N VAL A 19 -8.64 54.44 -22.20
CA VAL A 19 -8.20 53.15 -22.73
C VAL A 19 -9.26 52.70 -23.73
N ALA A 20 -9.04 53.03 -25.00
CA ALA A 20 -9.75 52.39 -26.09
C ALA A 20 -9.23 50.96 -26.19
N CYS A 21 -9.98 50.00 -25.64
CA CYS A 21 -9.83 48.60 -26.02
C CYS A 21 -9.95 48.50 -27.53
N LYS A 22 -8.83 48.25 -28.22
CA LYS A 22 -8.88 47.69 -29.56
C LYS A 22 -9.68 46.41 -29.45
N LYS A 23 -10.79 46.36 -30.18
CA LYS A 23 -11.49 45.13 -30.51
C LYS A 23 -10.48 44.30 -31.29
N ASN A 24 -9.75 43.42 -30.61
CA ASN A 24 -8.99 42.39 -31.28
C ASN A 24 -10.03 41.48 -31.91
N ASP A 25 -10.19 41.63 -33.22
CA ASP A 25 -10.81 40.63 -34.05
C ASP A 25 -10.19 39.29 -33.68
N ILE A 26 -11.01 38.41 -33.10
CA ILE A 26 -10.70 37.00 -32.98
C ILE A 26 -10.58 36.53 -34.43
N SER A 27 -9.35 36.58 -34.93
CA SER A 27 -8.97 35.92 -36.17
C SER A 27 -9.51 34.50 -36.04
N GLN A 28 -10.38 34.15 -36.99
CA GLN A 28 -10.93 32.80 -37.15
C GLN A 28 -9.81 31.80 -36.88
N THR A 29 -9.92 31.04 -35.79
CA THR A 29 -9.07 29.88 -35.58
C THR A 29 -9.27 29.02 -36.81
N ALA A 30 -8.20 28.88 -37.60
CA ALA A 30 -8.23 28.06 -38.80
C ALA A 30 -8.85 26.71 -38.42
N THR A 31 -9.91 26.32 -39.12
CA THR A 31 -10.44 24.96 -39.02
C THR A 31 -9.25 24.03 -39.25
N PRO A 32 -8.89 23.14 -38.32
CA PRO A 32 -7.79 22.22 -38.52
C PRO A 32 -8.05 21.49 -39.84
N LYS A 33 -7.13 21.61 -40.80
CA LYS A 33 -7.26 20.90 -42.06
C LYS A 33 -7.12 19.41 -41.75
N GLU A 34 -8.07 18.62 -42.21
CA GLU A 34 -7.97 17.16 -42.14
C GLU A 34 -6.73 16.75 -42.93
N ASP A 35 -5.80 16.13 -42.22
CA ASP A 35 -4.51 15.74 -42.77
C ASP A 35 -4.69 14.34 -43.37
N GLN A 36 -4.72 14.26 -44.70
CA GLN A 36 -4.94 13.00 -45.42
C GLN A 36 -3.69 12.10 -45.46
N GLU A 37 -2.64 12.44 -44.71
CA GLU A 37 -1.50 11.56 -44.54
C GLU A 37 -1.89 10.22 -43.90
N ARG A 38 -1.16 9.18 -44.26
CA ARG A 38 -1.28 7.85 -43.66
C ARG A 38 -1.01 7.97 -42.16
N ILE A 39 -2.04 7.75 -41.36
CA ILE A 39 -1.93 7.69 -39.89
C ILE A 39 -0.89 6.61 -39.53
N ASP A 40 0.11 6.98 -38.74
CA ASP A 40 1.10 6.03 -38.24
C ASP A 40 0.38 4.93 -37.43
N GLU A 41 0.69 3.67 -37.76
CA GLU A 41 0.09 2.47 -37.19
C GLU A 41 0.19 2.47 -35.65
N LYS A 42 1.24 3.09 -35.09
CA LYS A 42 1.39 3.22 -33.64
C LYS A 42 0.25 4.02 -32.99
N TYR A 43 -0.31 5.02 -33.67
CA TYR A 43 -1.43 5.81 -33.16
C TYR A 43 -2.74 5.05 -33.30
N LEU A 44 -2.96 4.37 -34.44
CA LEU A 44 -4.14 3.53 -34.64
C LEU A 44 -4.21 2.41 -33.60
N ALA A 45 -3.08 1.77 -33.28
CA ALA A 45 -3.00 0.75 -32.24
C ALA A 45 -3.31 1.32 -30.86
N LYS A 46 -2.76 2.48 -30.50
CA LYS A 46 -3.07 3.16 -29.22
C LYS A 46 -4.53 3.57 -29.11
N ILE A 47 -5.12 4.10 -30.17
CA ILE A 47 -6.52 4.51 -30.22
C ILE A 47 -7.47 3.30 -30.14
N GLU A 48 -7.13 2.19 -30.80
CA GLU A 48 -7.88 0.93 -30.66
C GLU A 48 -7.81 0.37 -29.23
N LYS A 49 -6.66 0.47 -28.59
CA LYS A 49 -6.48 0.08 -27.18
C LYS A 49 -7.22 0.99 -26.20
N LEU A 50 -7.50 2.23 -26.58
CA LEU A 50 -8.41 3.14 -25.86
C LEU A 50 -9.90 2.80 -26.11
N GLY A 51 -10.19 1.77 -26.91
CA GLY A 51 -11.56 1.26 -27.15
C GLY A 51 -12.24 1.83 -28.39
N PHE A 52 -11.55 2.63 -29.21
CA PHE A 52 -12.14 3.27 -30.38
C PHE A 52 -11.87 2.50 -31.67
N LYS A 53 -12.84 2.49 -32.57
CA LYS A 53 -12.69 1.80 -33.87
C LYS A 53 -11.66 2.51 -34.73
N ARG A 54 -10.68 1.78 -35.26
CA ARG A 54 -9.68 2.31 -36.21
C ARG A 54 -10.31 3.04 -37.41
N SER A 55 -11.46 2.56 -37.88
CA SER A 55 -12.18 3.15 -39.01
C SER A 55 -12.82 4.51 -38.71
N SER A 56 -12.89 4.93 -37.44
CA SER A 56 -13.50 6.22 -37.05
C SER A 56 -12.46 7.33 -36.84
N VAL A 57 -11.17 7.02 -36.97
CA VAL A 57 -10.08 7.97 -36.69
C VAL A 57 -9.87 8.93 -37.85
N ARG A 58 -9.95 10.23 -37.58
CA ARG A 58 -9.57 11.32 -38.47
C ARG A 58 -8.36 12.05 -37.92
N CYS A 59 -7.37 12.28 -38.77
CA CYS A 59 -6.12 12.95 -38.40
C CYS A 59 -6.19 14.44 -38.69
N TYR A 60 -5.73 15.24 -37.75
CA TYR A 60 -5.50 16.67 -37.90
C TYR A 60 -4.12 17.00 -37.31
N ASP A 61 -3.61 18.20 -37.57
CA ASP A 61 -2.23 18.62 -37.24
C ASP A 61 -1.75 18.15 -35.86
N SER A 62 -2.45 18.50 -34.77
CA SER A 62 -2.07 18.15 -33.39
C SER A 62 -3.00 17.17 -32.67
N ILE A 63 -4.09 16.74 -33.32
CA ILE A 63 -5.16 15.95 -32.70
C ILE A 63 -5.67 14.85 -33.64
N PHE A 64 -6.24 13.80 -33.07
CA PHE A 64 -7.14 12.86 -33.72
C PHE A 64 -8.57 13.15 -33.29
N VAL A 65 -9.52 12.98 -34.21
CA VAL A 65 -10.95 12.94 -33.88
C VAL A 65 -11.43 11.52 -34.12
N VAL A 66 -12.04 10.91 -33.13
CA VAL A 66 -12.60 9.56 -33.20
C VAL A 66 -14.10 9.61 -32.98
N GLU A 67 -14.84 8.72 -33.63
CA GLU A 67 -16.31 8.62 -33.54
C GLU A 67 -17.10 9.90 -33.88
N ASN A 68 -16.42 10.86 -34.51
CA ASN A 68 -16.87 12.17 -34.99
C ASN A 68 -16.97 13.29 -33.93
N ASP A 69 -16.79 13.01 -32.65
CA ASP A 69 -16.95 14.00 -31.58
C ASP A 69 -15.89 13.93 -30.45
N ILE A 70 -15.05 12.89 -30.42
CA ILE A 70 -14.03 12.72 -29.38
C ILE A 70 -12.66 13.14 -29.89
N ILE A 71 -12.04 14.12 -29.22
CA ILE A 71 -10.73 14.67 -29.57
C ILE A 71 -9.63 14.04 -28.71
N ILE A 72 -8.58 13.51 -29.35
CA ILE A 72 -7.41 12.92 -28.69
C ILE A 72 -6.16 13.64 -29.18
N ALA A 73 -5.38 14.27 -28.30
CA ALA A 73 -4.15 14.94 -28.69
C ALA A 73 -3.07 13.94 -29.15
N LYS A 74 -2.35 14.22 -30.24
CA LYS A 74 -1.20 13.40 -30.69
C LYS A 74 -0.13 13.30 -29.60
N LYS A 75 0.18 14.42 -28.95
CA LYS A 75 1.11 14.50 -27.81
C LYS A 75 0.71 13.58 -26.66
N PHE A 76 -0.59 13.45 -26.39
CA PHE A 76 -1.08 12.50 -25.39
C PHE A 76 -0.76 11.07 -25.82
N LEU A 77 -1.03 10.70 -27.08
CA LEU A 77 -0.70 9.38 -27.61
C LEU A 77 0.81 9.12 -27.73
N ASP A 78 1.64 10.15 -27.90
CA ASP A 78 3.09 10.01 -27.88
C ASP A 78 3.61 9.64 -26.49
N THR A 79 2.99 10.19 -25.44
CA THR A 79 3.30 9.87 -24.04
C THR A 79 2.53 8.67 -23.49
N PHE A 80 1.48 8.25 -24.17
CA PHE A 80 0.64 7.11 -23.78
C PHE A 80 1.37 5.81 -24.14
N HIS A 81 1.80 5.07 -23.14
CA HIS A 81 2.39 3.77 -23.34
C HIS A 81 1.32 2.68 -23.18
N ILE A 82 1.25 1.77 -24.15
CA ILE A 82 0.48 0.55 -24.01
C ILE A 82 1.41 -0.42 -23.28
N PRO A 83 1.04 -0.97 -22.12
CA PRO A 83 1.85 -1.97 -21.46
C PRO A 83 2.13 -3.14 -22.42
N VAL A 84 3.40 -3.38 -22.74
CA VAL A 84 3.80 -4.60 -23.45
C VAL A 84 3.91 -5.70 -22.42
N VAL A 85 2.88 -6.53 -22.33
CA VAL A 85 2.86 -7.69 -21.43
C VAL A 85 2.87 -8.95 -22.28
N ASN A 86 3.84 -9.81 -22.00
CA ASN A 86 3.85 -11.18 -22.52
C ASN A 86 2.61 -11.89 -21.97
N PRO A 87 1.75 -12.53 -22.79
CA PRO A 87 0.46 -13.08 -22.37
C PRO A 87 0.52 -14.07 -21.18
N ASN A 88 1.71 -14.54 -20.83
CA ASN A 88 1.96 -15.51 -19.77
C ASN A 88 2.42 -14.90 -18.43
N ASP A 89 2.73 -13.61 -18.34
CA ASP A 89 3.41 -13.07 -17.14
C ASP A 89 2.42 -12.31 -16.23
N ARG A 90 1.98 -12.97 -15.15
CA ARG A 90 0.72 -12.62 -14.43
C ARG A 90 0.85 -12.43 -12.91
N HIS A 91 2.06 -12.50 -12.36
CA HIS A 91 2.32 -11.97 -11.01
C HIS A 91 3.40 -10.92 -11.13
N ALA A 92 3.19 -9.77 -10.50
CA ALA A 92 4.12 -8.67 -10.54
C ALA A 92 4.49 -8.25 -9.12
N HIS A 93 5.69 -7.70 -8.98
CA HIS A 93 6.14 -7.06 -7.76
C HIS A 93 6.77 -5.70 -8.03
N SER A 94 6.90 -4.91 -6.98
CA SER A 94 7.54 -3.61 -7.04
C SER A 94 9.05 -3.70 -7.21
N ASP A 95 9.67 -2.59 -7.59
CA ASP A 95 11.14 -2.51 -7.73
C ASP A 95 11.86 -2.62 -6.38
N GLN A 96 11.15 -2.37 -5.28
CA GLN A 96 11.66 -2.43 -3.92
C GLN A 96 11.04 -3.61 -3.16
N SER A 97 11.76 -4.12 -2.18
CA SER A 97 11.30 -5.13 -1.22
C SER A 97 11.66 -4.67 0.20
N LEU A 98 11.01 -5.24 1.21
CA LEU A 98 11.34 -4.91 2.60
C LEU A 98 12.77 -5.32 2.94
N SER A 99 13.49 -4.47 3.65
CA SER A 99 14.81 -4.77 4.21
C SER A 99 14.74 -5.44 5.58
N PHE A 100 13.55 -5.62 6.12
CA PHE A 100 13.25 -6.22 7.42
C PHE A 100 12.19 -7.30 7.26
N ASN A 101 12.16 -8.24 8.21
CA ASN A 101 11.32 -9.43 8.12
C ASN A 101 10.46 -9.65 9.37
N ASN A 102 10.52 -8.72 10.33
CA ASN A 102 9.68 -8.67 11.51
C ASN A 102 8.87 -7.37 11.43
N ILE A 103 7.57 -7.50 11.17
CA ILE A 103 6.67 -6.41 10.86
C ILE A 103 5.69 -6.23 12.02
N ARG A 104 5.76 -5.08 12.67
CA ARG A 104 4.86 -4.69 13.74
C ARG A 104 3.78 -3.77 13.19
N ILE A 105 2.54 -4.21 13.26
CA ILE A 105 1.38 -3.49 12.74
C ILE A 105 0.62 -2.89 13.91
N TYR A 106 0.61 -1.55 14.01
CA TYR A 106 -0.18 -0.86 14.99
C TYR A 106 -1.67 -0.84 14.61
N THR A 107 -2.50 -1.11 15.61
CA THR A 107 -3.96 -1.09 15.52
C THR A 107 -4.55 -0.29 16.68
N SER A 108 -5.37 0.70 16.35
CA SER A 108 -6.03 1.54 17.34
C SER A 108 -7.27 0.84 17.94
N GLN A 109 -7.80 1.38 19.04
CA GLN A 109 -8.97 0.81 19.74
C GLN A 109 -10.17 0.45 18.85
N PRO A 110 -10.58 1.28 17.89
CA PRO A 110 -11.68 0.94 16.98
C PRO A 110 -11.47 -0.38 16.21
N TRP A 111 -10.21 -0.78 15.96
CA TRP A 111 -9.89 -2.05 15.29
C TRP A 111 -10.11 -3.25 16.20
N TRP A 112 -9.45 -3.26 17.35
CA TRP A 112 -9.43 -4.45 18.22
C TRP A 112 -10.68 -4.59 19.09
N SER A 113 -11.43 -3.51 19.32
CA SER A 113 -12.73 -3.56 20.02
C SER A 113 -13.88 -4.05 19.14
N ASN A 114 -13.71 -4.04 17.81
CA ASN A 114 -14.69 -4.59 16.88
C ASN A 114 -14.32 -6.04 16.54
N SER A 115 -15.10 -7.00 17.03
CA SER A 115 -14.81 -8.43 16.89
C SER A 115 -14.69 -8.89 15.42
N THR A 116 -15.45 -8.29 14.49
CA THR A 116 -15.39 -8.61 13.07
C THR A 116 -14.04 -8.22 12.46
N TYR A 117 -13.60 -6.98 12.69
CA TYR A 117 -12.33 -6.47 12.16
C TYR A 117 -11.12 -7.09 12.87
N TYR A 118 -11.21 -7.29 14.18
CA TYR A 118 -10.20 -8.00 14.95
C TYR A 118 -9.99 -9.44 14.46
N SER A 119 -11.08 -10.18 14.24
CA SER A 119 -11.01 -11.55 13.70
C SER A 119 -10.44 -11.57 12.28
N ALA A 120 -10.86 -10.61 11.44
CA ALA A 120 -10.38 -10.50 10.07
C ALA A 120 -8.86 -10.23 10.00
N LEU A 121 -8.36 -9.32 10.83
CA LEU A 121 -6.94 -9.01 10.88
C LEU A 121 -6.11 -10.18 11.42
N ASN A 122 -6.56 -10.82 12.50
CA ASN A 122 -5.87 -12.01 13.02
C ASN A 122 -5.76 -13.10 11.95
N ARG A 123 -6.81 -13.29 11.14
CA ARG A 123 -6.77 -14.25 10.04
C ARG A 123 -5.81 -13.85 8.93
N ALA A 124 -5.78 -12.57 8.52
CA ALA A 124 -4.82 -12.09 7.53
C ALA A 124 -3.36 -12.26 8.01
N LEU A 125 -3.07 -11.89 9.26
CA LEU A 125 -1.75 -12.11 9.86
C LEU A 125 -1.41 -13.59 9.94
N TYR A 126 -2.37 -14.44 10.31
CA TYR A 126 -2.19 -15.88 10.34
C TYR A 126 -1.82 -16.44 8.96
N GLU A 127 -2.49 -16.02 7.90
CA GLU A 127 -2.23 -16.49 6.53
C GLU A 127 -0.87 -16.02 6.02
N TRP A 128 -0.52 -14.74 6.21
CA TRP A 128 0.78 -14.20 5.79
C TRP A 128 1.94 -14.78 6.57
N ASN A 129 1.78 -14.92 7.90
CA ASN A 129 2.70 -15.72 8.67
C ASN A 129 2.75 -17.09 7.98
N SER A 130 1.62 -17.78 7.81
CA SER A 130 1.46 -19.13 7.22
C SER A 130 1.93 -19.37 5.78
N ALA A 131 2.34 -18.33 5.03
CA ALA A 131 2.67 -18.41 3.61
C ALA A 131 3.97 -19.19 3.25
N GLY A 132 4.88 -19.31 4.20
CA GLY A 132 6.13 -20.08 4.08
C GLY A 132 7.35 -19.22 3.78
N SER A 133 7.28 -17.92 4.09
CA SER A 133 8.31 -16.92 3.80
C SER A 133 9.12 -16.58 5.05
N ASN A 134 10.16 -15.76 4.89
CA ASN A 134 10.95 -15.25 6.00
C ASN A 134 10.26 -14.14 6.81
N LEU A 135 9.02 -13.77 6.46
CA LEU A 135 8.29 -12.66 7.06
C LEU A 135 7.53 -13.10 8.32
N ASN A 136 7.40 -12.16 9.25
CA ASN A 136 6.78 -12.36 10.55
C ASN A 136 5.93 -11.13 10.87
N PHE A 137 4.65 -11.31 11.19
CA PHE A 137 3.72 -10.22 11.44
C PHE A 137 3.18 -10.27 12.86
N HIS A 138 3.18 -9.10 13.51
CA HIS A 138 2.73 -8.93 14.89
C HIS A 138 1.74 -7.78 14.98
N MET A 139 0.62 -8.02 15.65
CA MET A 139 -0.35 -6.96 15.97
C MET A 139 0.09 -6.22 17.23
N LEU A 140 0.12 -4.90 17.17
CA LEU A 140 0.37 -4.02 18.31
C LEU A 140 -0.89 -3.23 18.65
N PHE A 141 -1.14 -3.07 19.95
CA PHE A 141 -2.21 -2.21 20.48
C PHE A 141 -1.67 -0.89 21.07
N GLN A 142 -0.34 -0.75 21.08
CA GLN A 142 0.41 0.32 21.72
C GLN A 142 1.51 0.77 20.76
N THR A 143 1.97 2.02 20.89
CA THR A 143 3.02 2.61 20.02
C THR A 143 4.34 2.86 20.75
N ASP A 144 4.43 2.50 22.04
CA ASP A 144 5.56 2.79 22.93
C ASP A 144 6.89 2.17 22.48
N GLN A 145 6.87 1.09 21.71
CA GLN A 145 8.05 0.47 21.09
C GLN A 145 8.28 0.86 19.62
N GLY A 146 7.49 1.80 19.11
CA GLY A 146 7.36 2.05 17.68
C GLY A 146 6.64 0.92 16.95
N TYR A 147 6.18 1.21 15.75
CA TYR A 147 5.56 0.27 14.83
C TYR A 147 6.14 0.48 13.44
N ASP A 148 6.02 -0.53 12.58
CA ASP A 148 6.53 -0.49 11.22
C ASP A 148 5.41 -0.07 10.26
N TRP A 149 4.21 -0.63 10.45
CA TRP A 149 3.00 -0.29 9.70
C TRP A 149 1.87 0.17 10.62
N ASN A 150 0.97 0.99 10.09
CA ASN A 150 -0.22 1.43 10.79
C ASN A 150 -1.49 1.10 10.01
N LEU A 151 -2.50 0.61 10.71
CA LEU A 151 -3.78 0.26 10.13
C LEU A 151 -4.83 1.33 10.50
N ILE A 152 -5.34 2.03 9.49
CA ILE A 152 -6.16 3.23 9.67
C ILE A 152 -7.54 3.05 9.03
N PHE A 153 -8.60 3.34 9.78
CA PHE A 153 -9.91 3.54 9.17
C PHE A 153 -10.00 4.93 8.55
N MET A 154 -10.30 5.00 7.26
CA MET A 154 -10.40 6.25 6.50
C MET A 154 -11.46 6.16 5.42
N SER A 155 -12.20 7.24 5.18
CA SER A 155 -13.08 7.34 4.01
C SER A 155 -12.24 7.41 2.74
N LEU A 156 -12.43 6.45 1.84
CA LEU A 156 -11.75 6.40 0.56
C LEU A 156 -12.69 6.79 -0.59
N PRO A 157 -12.19 7.35 -1.70
CA PRO A 157 -13.02 7.73 -2.84
C PRO A 157 -13.75 6.55 -3.49
N GLY A 158 -14.93 6.80 -4.04
CA GLY A 158 -15.67 5.85 -4.85
C GLY A 158 -16.01 4.55 -4.11
N THR A 159 -15.64 3.42 -4.70
CA THR A 159 -15.89 2.06 -4.18
C THR A 159 -14.63 1.40 -3.63
N THR A 160 -13.59 2.19 -3.34
CA THR A 160 -12.32 1.67 -2.81
C THR A 160 -12.53 1.13 -1.40
N LEU A 161 -12.22 -0.16 -1.22
CA LEU A 161 -12.35 -0.89 0.05
C LEU A 161 -11.14 -0.69 0.95
N GLY A 162 -9.95 -0.64 0.35
CA GLY A 162 -8.68 -0.43 1.00
C GLY A 162 -7.66 0.24 0.09
N SER A 163 -6.59 0.73 0.68
CA SER A 163 -5.42 1.24 -0.02
C SER A 163 -4.20 1.08 0.87
N ALA A 164 -3.10 0.60 0.31
CA ALA A 164 -1.83 0.44 1.00
C ALA A 164 -0.70 1.21 0.31
N ASP A 165 0.38 1.45 1.07
CA ASP A 165 1.66 1.87 0.51
C ASP A 165 2.43 0.67 -0.07
N PHE A 166 3.62 0.93 -0.62
CA PHE A 166 4.54 -0.08 -1.13
C PHE A 166 5.91 0.05 -0.46
N PRO A 167 6.74 -1.01 -0.44
CA PRO A 167 8.12 -0.92 0.05
C PRO A 167 8.88 0.25 -0.59
N GLY A 168 9.58 1.04 0.23
CA GLY A 168 10.38 2.17 -0.25
C GLY A 168 9.56 3.40 -0.67
N LEU A 169 8.23 3.34 -0.59
CA LEU A 169 7.31 4.43 -0.91
C LEU A 169 6.39 4.74 0.29
N PRO A 170 6.95 5.22 1.41
CA PRO A 170 6.11 5.72 2.50
C PRO A 170 5.29 6.92 1.98
N ASP A 171 4.09 7.09 2.52
CA ASP A 171 3.18 8.20 2.22
C ASP A 171 2.56 8.18 0.81
N LEU A 172 2.69 7.09 0.05
CA LEU A 172 2.15 6.98 -1.30
C LEU A 172 0.63 7.21 -1.33
N ASN A 173 -0.08 6.73 -0.30
CA ASN A 173 -1.51 6.94 -0.11
C ASN A 173 -1.88 8.34 0.44
N GLY A 174 -0.91 9.22 0.65
CA GLY A 174 -1.09 10.58 1.15
C GLY A 174 -1.12 10.71 2.68
N VAL A 175 -0.90 9.62 3.42
CA VAL A 175 -0.83 9.61 4.88
C VAL A 175 0.61 9.35 5.34
N PRO A 176 1.20 10.19 6.23
CA PRO A 176 2.56 9.99 6.70
C PRO A 176 2.81 8.61 7.34
N GLY A 177 3.94 7.99 7.00
CA GLY A 177 4.35 6.65 7.39
C GLY A 177 4.01 5.56 6.36
N TYR A 178 4.12 4.32 6.79
CA TYR A 178 3.68 3.14 6.05
C TYR A 178 2.31 2.72 6.57
N ASN A 179 1.28 2.91 5.75
CA ASN A 179 -0.11 2.79 6.17
C ASN A 179 -0.90 1.83 5.29
N ILE A 180 -1.81 1.11 5.92
CA ILE A 180 -2.93 0.41 5.27
C ILE A 180 -4.20 1.17 5.68
N LEU A 181 -4.87 1.75 4.69
CA LEU A 181 -6.11 2.50 4.84
C LEU A 181 -7.30 1.61 4.49
N ILE A 182 -8.33 1.61 5.32
CA ILE A 182 -9.51 0.76 5.15
C ILE A 182 -10.79 1.57 5.25
N ASN A 183 -11.65 1.45 4.24
CA ASN A 183 -12.92 2.16 4.17
C ASN A 183 -14.02 1.43 4.94
N GLN A 184 -13.93 1.48 6.26
CA GLN A 184 -14.85 0.80 7.17
C GLN A 184 -16.33 1.15 6.91
N ASN A 185 -16.63 2.42 6.62
CA ASN A 185 -18.00 2.84 6.35
C ASN A 185 -18.58 2.14 5.12
N TYR A 186 -17.80 2.08 4.02
CA TYR A 186 -18.23 1.41 2.80
C TYR A 186 -18.30 -0.11 2.96
N ILE A 187 -17.30 -0.72 3.61
CA ILE A 187 -17.28 -2.15 3.93
C ILE A 187 -18.51 -2.56 4.77
N ASN A 188 -18.84 -1.76 5.79
CA ASN A 188 -20.00 -2.01 6.64
C ASN A 188 -21.31 -1.85 5.87
N ALA A 189 -21.40 -0.86 4.96
CA ALA A 189 -22.57 -0.66 4.10
C ALA A 189 -22.81 -1.84 3.14
N LEU A 190 -21.74 -2.51 2.71
CA LEU A 190 -21.81 -3.73 1.91
C LEU A 190 -22.15 -4.99 2.74
N GLY A 191 -22.13 -4.89 4.08
CA GLY A 191 -22.43 -6.02 4.96
C GLY A 191 -21.39 -7.15 4.90
N LEU A 192 -20.12 -6.83 4.63
CA LEU A 192 -19.09 -7.85 4.47
C LEU A 192 -18.80 -8.59 5.78
N THR A 193 -18.58 -9.90 5.65
CA THR A 193 -18.21 -10.78 6.77
C THR A 193 -16.75 -10.62 7.18
N SER A 194 -16.37 -11.10 8.37
CA SER A 194 -14.96 -11.13 8.80
C SER A 194 -14.05 -11.88 7.83
N ASN A 195 -14.54 -12.95 7.18
CA ASN A 195 -13.77 -13.69 6.18
C ASN A 195 -13.51 -12.85 4.92
N GLN A 196 -14.50 -12.09 4.46
CA GLN A 196 -14.35 -11.19 3.33
C GLN A 196 -13.44 -10.00 3.66
N ILE A 197 -13.56 -9.45 4.86
CA ILE A 197 -12.67 -8.38 5.33
C ILE A 197 -11.22 -8.90 5.44
N SER A 198 -11.02 -10.16 5.86
CA SER A 198 -9.67 -10.74 5.91
C SER A 198 -9.04 -10.88 4.52
N TRP A 199 -9.84 -11.09 3.47
CA TRP A 199 -9.35 -11.05 2.09
C TRP A 199 -8.83 -9.65 1.75
N ILE A 200 -9.59 -8.60 2.05
CA ILE A 200 -9.20 -7.21 1.79
C ILE A 200 -7.90 -6.89 2.55
N LEU A 201 -7.83 -7.22 3.84
CA LEU A 201 -6.62 -6.97 4.63
C LEU A 201 -5.41 -7.76 4.11
N THR A 202 -5.60 -9.01 3.68
CA THR A 202 -4.52 -9.83 3.11
C THR A 202 -4.02 -9.24 1.80
N HIS A 203 -4.93 -8.76 0.95
CA HIS A 203 -4.62 -8.06 -0.30
C HIS A 203 -3.79 -6.80 -0.05
N GLU A 204 -4.27 -5.90 0.82
CA GLU A 204 -3.55 -4.66 1.13
C GLU A 204 -2.18 -4.92 1.77
N MET A 205 -2.08 -5.92 2.65
CA MET A 205 -0.78 -6.35 3.17
C MET A 205 0.15 -6.87 2.07
N GLY A 206 -0.37 -7.51 1.02
CA GLY A 206 0.42 -7.92 -0.14
C GLY A 206 1.09 -6.74 -0.84
N HIS A 207 0.39 -5.61 -1.00
CA HIS A 207 0.98 -4.37 -1.52
C HIS A 207 2.12 -3.84 -0.64
N MET A 208 1.94 -3.86 0.69
CA MET A 208 2.99 -3.48 1.63
C MET A 208 4.23 -4.39 1.55
N LEU A 209 4.09 -5.61 1.02
CA LEU A 209 5.20 -6.54 0.74
C LEU A 209 5.80 -6.35 -0.64
N GLY A 210 5.23 -5.47 -1.46
CA GLY A 210 5.66 -5.22 -2.82
C GLY A 210 4.93 -6.07 -3.86
N LEU A 211 3.92 -6.86 -3.51
CA LEU A 211 3.13 -7.58 -4.51
C LEU A 211 2.17 -6.62 -5.22
N ARG A 212 2.04 -6.78 -6.52
CA ARG A 212 1.09 -6.04 -7.35
C ARG A 212 -0.08 -6.92 -7.76
N HIS A 213 -1.06 -6.29 -8.40
CA HIS A 213 -2.20 -7.05 -8.89
C HIS A 213 -1.78 -8.13 -9.89
N THR A 214 -2.37 -9.32 -9.82
CA THR A 214 -2.07 -10.41 -10.75
C THR A 214 -2.74 -10.24 -12.11
N ASP A 215 -3.78 -9.43 -12.18
CA ASP A 215 -4.50 -9.04 -13.39
C ASP A 215 -4.20 -7.59 -13.80
N TRP A 216 -3.07 -7.03 -13.34
CA TRP A 216 -2.65 -5.66 -13.61
C TRP A 216 -2.64 -5.34 -15.12
N ASP A 217 -2.23 -6.30 -15.95
CA ASP A 217 -2.14 -6.12 -17.40
C ASP A 217 -3.51 -6.12 -18.10
N ILE A 218 -4.44 -6.96 -17.63
CA ILE A 218 -5.83 -7.01 -18.10
C ILE A 218 -6.55 -5.72 -17.70
N ASN A 219 -6.24 -5.20 -16.51
CA ASN A 219 -6.80 -3.96 -15.98
C ASN A 219 -6.09 -2.70 -16.51
N GLY A 220 -5.06 -2.85 -17.36
CA GLY A 220 -4.35 -1.74 -17.98
C GLY A 220 -3.55 -0.89 -17.00
N GLU A 221 -3.11 -1.47 -15.89
CA GLU A 221 -2.25 -0.78 -14.93
C GLU A 221 -0.86 -0.52 -15.53
N PRO A 222 -0.22 0.61 -15.20
CA PRO A 222 1.08 0.97 -15.77
C PRO A 222 2.22 0.08 -15.24
N ASN A 223 3.29 -0.07 -16.02
CA ASN A 223 4.51 -0.79 -15.62
C ASN A 223 5.70 0.17 -15.35
N SER A 224 6.83 -0.35 -14.81
CA SER A 224 8.05 0.47 -14.52
C SER A 224 8.63 1.16 -15.76
N GLN A 225 8.40 0.63 -16.95
CA GLN A 225 8.91 1.19 -18.20
C GLN A 225 8.16 2.48 -18.60
N ASP A 226 7.02 2.75 -17.97
CA ASP A 226 6.18 3.92 -18.21
C ASP A 226 6.45 5.08 -17.23
N GLY A 227 7.51 4.99 -16.41
CA GLY A 227 7.91 6.06 -15.48
C GLY A 227 7.10 6.13 -14.18
N TYR A 228 6.38 5.06 -13.83
CA TYR A 228 5.62 4.97 -12.57
C TYR A 228 6.46 4.34 -11.45
N TYR A 229 6.40 4.95 -10.26
CA TYR A 229 7.29 4.72 -9.12
C TYR A 229 7.23 3.33 -8.48
N VAL A 230 6.14 2.58 -8.67
CA VAL A 230 5.94 1.29 -7.98
C VAL A 230 6.57 0.11 -8.76
N GLY A 231 6.82 0.26 -10.06
CA GLY A 231 7.34 -0.82 -10.92
C GLY A 231 6.35 -1.93 -11.25
N ALA A 232 6.74 -2.92 -12.07
CA ALA A 232 5.93 -4.11 -12.42
C ALA A 232 6.83 -5.28 -12.85
N ASN A 233 7.70 -5.70 -11.94
CA ASN A 233 8.65 -6.78 -12.21
C ASN A 233 7.96 -8.13 -12.16
N TYR A 234 8.24 -8.98 -13.14
CA TYR A 234 7.63 -10.29 -13.23
C TYR A 234 8.36 -11.31 -12.38
N PHE A 235 7.60 -12.30 -11.88
CA PHE A 235 8.17 -13.51 -11.30
C PHE A 235 8.49 -14.52 -12.41
N PRO A 236 9.78 -14.84 -12.68
CA PRO A 236 10.14 -15.74 -13.79
C PRO A 236 9.58 -17.17 -13.65
N ASN A 237 9.23 -17.56 -12.42
CA ASN A 237 8.71 -18.88 -12.06
C ASN A 237 7.17 -18.92 -11.98
N ILE A 238 6.45 -17.82 -12.26
CA ILE A 238 4.99 -17.77 -12.21
C ILE A 238 4.44 -17.22 -13.53
N THR A 239 4.28 -18.14 -14.49
CA THR A 239 3.91 -17.81 -15.88
C THR A 239 2.46 -18.15 -16.22
N VAL A 240 1.56 -18.14 -15.22
CA VAL A 240 0.14 -18.48 -15.39
C VAL A 240 -0.76 -17.48 -14.66
N GLN A 241 -1.96 -17.27 -15.18
CA GLN A 241 -3.00 -16.53 -14.46
C GLN A 241 -3.39 -17.28 -13.20
N ASP A 242 -3.65 -16.52 -12.15
CA ASP A 242 -4.21 -17.06 -10.92
C ASP A 242 -5.56 -16.39 -10.62
N PRO A 243 -6.68 -16.97 -11.10
CA PRO A 243 -8.00 -16.42 -10.83
C PRO A 243 -8.39 -16.48 -9.34
N ASN A 244 -7.64 -17.27 -8.54
CA ASN A 244 -7.86 -17.46 -7.10
C ASN A 244 -6.90 -16.63 -6.25
N SER A 245 -5.98 -15.85 -6.85
CA SER A 245 -5.06 -15.01 -6.10
C SER A 245 -5.81 -13.99 -5.26
N VAL A 246 -5.32 -13.77 -4.03
CA VAL A 246 -5.77 -12.65 -3.20
C VAL A 246 -5.38 -11.30 -3.81
N MET A 247 -4.34 -11.27 -4.63
CA MET A 247 -3.80 -10.06 -5.27
C MET A 247 -4.51 -9.73 -6.59
N ARG A 248 -5.77 -10.11 -6.78
CA ARG A 248 -6.57 -9.61 -7.91
C ARG A 248 -7.09 -8.21 -7.63
N ALA A 249 -7.08 -7.32 -8.62
CA ALA A 249 -7.45 -5.92 -8.44
C ALA A 249 -8.91 -5.72 -7.97
N ALA A 250 -9.80 -6.62 -8.38
CA ALA A 250 -11.21 -6.55 -8.02
C ALA A 250 -11.56 -7.58 -6.94
N PHE A 251 -12.00 -7.09 -5.78
CA PHE A 251 -12.69 -7.93 -4.82
C PHE A 251 -14.08 -8.34 -5.33
N ASN A 252 -14.32 -9.65 -5.44
CA ASN A 252 -15.65 -10.18 -5.74
C ASN A 252 -16.43 -10.39 -4.44
N THR A 253 -17.53 -9.66 -4.23
CA THR A 253 -18.38 -9.79 -3.04
C THR A 253 -19.07 -11.16 -2.92
N SER A 254 -19.12 -11.96 -3.99
CA SER A 254 -19.56 -13.36 -3.94
C SER A 254 -18.48 -14.31 -3.43
N ASN A 255 -17.22 -13.86 -3.31
CA ASN A 255 -16.18 -14.59 -2.62
C ASN A 255 -16.53 -14.61 -1.13
N ASN A 256 -16.68 -15.81 -0.55
CA ASN A 256 -16.94 -15.98 0.87
C ASN A 256 -15.70 -15.73 1.76
N GLY A 257 -14.54 -15.52 1.14
CA GLY A 257 -13.28 -15.27 1.80
C GLY A 257 -12.65 -16.50 2.46
N ASN A 258 -13.14 -17.72 2.23
CA ASN A 258 -12.66 -18.92 2.96
C ASN A 258 -11.22 -19.34 2.62
N VAL A 259 -10.72 -18.97 1.45
CA VAL A 259 -9.32 -19.15 1.05
C VAL A 259 -8.75 -17.77 0.76
N LEU A 260 -7.62 -17.44 1.38
CA LEU A 260 -6.94 -16.17 1.15
C LEU A 260 -5.81 -16.37 0.14
N LEU A 261 -4.67 -16.93 0.57
CA LEU A 261 -3.50 -17.09 -0.30
C LEU A 261 -3.60 -18.35 -1.16
N SER A 262 -3.46 -18.16 -2.48
CA SER A 262 -3.28 -19.26 -3.43
C SER A 262 -1.88 -19.90 -3.30
N SER A 263 -1.64 -20.98 -4.04
CA SER A 263 -0.29 -21.54 -4.16
C SER A 263 0.70 -20.58 -4.84
N TYR A 264 0.23 -19.74 -5.75
CA TYR A 264 1.08 -18.79 -6.47
C TYR A 264 1.35 -17.53 -5.64
N ASP A 265 0.40 -17.07 -4.82
CA ASP A 265 0.63 -16.01 -3.83
C ASP A 265 1.75 -16.41 -2.86
N LYS A 266 1.70 -17.65 -2.37
CA LYS A 266 2.74 -18.24 -1.50
C LYS A 266 4.07 -18.34 -2.24
N LEU A 267 4.08 -18.80 -3.49
CA LEU A 267 5.31 -18.88 -4.29
C LEU A 267 5.92 -17.50 -4.54
N ALA A 268 5.10 -16.49 -4.82
CA ALA A 268 5.53 -15.11 -5.07
C ALA A 268 6.20 -14.52 -3.82
N VAL A 269 5.54 -14.58 -2.66
CA VAL A 269 6.12 -14.06 -1.42
C VAL A 269 7.36 -14.84 -0.98
N ASN A 270 7.42 -16.16 -1.22
CA ASN A 270 8.60 -16.97 -0.92
C ASN A 270 9.76 -16.68 -1.88
N THR A 271 9.47 -16.20 -3.09
CA THR A 271 10.51 -15.77 -4.04
C THR A 271 11.11 -14.42 -3.61
N LEU A 272 10.29 -13.49 -3.12
CA LEU A 272 10.77 -12.20 -2.59
C LEU A 272 11.46 -12.33 -1.22
N TYR A 273 10.92 -13.19 -0.36
CA TYR A 273 11.37 -13.36 1.02
C TYR A 273 11.60 -14.85 1.35
N PRO A 274 12.66 -15.47 0.79
CA PRO A 274 12.91 -16.90 0.96
C PRO A 274 13.09 -17.29 2.43
N LEU A 275 12.35 -18.31 2.87
CA LEU A 275 12.38 -18.77 4.25
C LEU A 275 13.78 -19.16 4.69
N ASN A 276 14.21 -18.61 5.83
CA ASN A 276 15.38 -19.07 6.55
C ASN A 276 14.97 -20.14 7.56
N SER A 277 15.71 -21.26 7.62
CA SER A 277 15.47 -22.36 8.55
C SER A 277 15.52 -21.94 10.02
N CYS A 278 16.21 -20.83 10.33
CA CYS A 278 16.27 -20.22 11.67
C CYS A 278 15.56 -18.86 11.74
N ASN A 279 14.41 -18.71 11.09
CA ASN A 279 13.54 -17.54 11.26
C ASN A 279 12.71 -17.63 12.56
N LEU A 280 13.38 -17.48 13.71
CA LEU A 280 12.74 -17.40 15.02
C LEU A 280 12.72 -15.96 15.49
N GLN A 281 11.53 -15.35 15.53
CA GLN A 281 11.35 -14.00 16.03
C GLN A 281 10.41 -14.00 17.22
N THR A 282 10.84 -13.33 18.29
CA THR A 282 10.06 -13.09 19.49
C THR A 282 9.70 -11.61 19.59
N PHE A 283 8.50 -11.33 20.10
CA PHE A 283 8.07 -9.97 20.38
C PHE A 283 7.23 -9.93 21.66
N ILE A 284 7.50 -8.95 22.54
CA ILE A 284 6.79 -8.78 23.82
C ILE A 284 5.69 -7.71 23.63
N ASN A 285 4.47 -8.16 23.33
CA ASN A 285 3.32 -7.28 23.12
C ASN A 285 2.63 -6.89 24.44
N ARG A 286 3.28 -6.03 25.22
CA ARG A 286 2.77 -5.58 26.52
C ARG A 286 3.08 -4.10 26.74
N PRO A 287 2.18 -3.26 27.29
CA PRO A 287 2.50 -1.86 27.52
C PRO A 287 3.73 -1.67 28.42
N SER A 288 4.51 -0.60 28.22
CA SER A 288 5.65 -0.27 29.09
C SER A 288 5.24 0.12 30.51
N VAL A 289 3.94 0.37 30.75
CA VAL A 289 3.37 0.67 32.07
C VAL A 289 2.07 -0.11 32.23
N VAL A 290 1.95 -0.89 33.31
CA VAL A 290 0.82 -1.80 33.58
C VAL A 290 0.49 -1.84 35.07
N SER A 291 -0.78 -2.08 35.42
CA SER A 291 -1.17 -2.24 36.82
C SER A 291 -0.75 -3.61 37.37
N SER A 292 -0.49 -3.69 38.68
CA SER A 292 -0.26 -4.97 39.35
C SER A 292 -1.42 -5.96 39.13
N GLY A 293 -1.11 -7.22 38.84
CA GLY A 293 -2.11 -8.30 38.67
C GLY A 293 -2.62 -8.53 37.24
N GLU A 294 -2.34 -7.66 36.27
CA GLU A 294 -2.66 -7.92 34.85
C GLU A 294 -1.58 -8.81 34.22
N ALA A 295 -1.62 -10.11 34.47
CA ALA A 295 -0.52 -11.04 34.18
C ALA A 295 -0.50 -11.67 32.77
N SER A 296 -1.45 -11.36 31.88
CA SER A 296 -1.43 -11.96 30.54
C SER A 296 -0.72 -11.06 29.52
N GLY A 297 0.18 -11.67 28.75
CA GLY A 297 0.78 -11.07 27.57
C GLY A 297 0.81 -12.11 26.46
N THR A 298 0.25 -11.79 25.30
CA THR A 298 0.25 -12.72 24.16
C THR A 298 1.58 -12.57 23.41
N LEU A 299 2.37 -13.65 23.34
CA LEU A 299 3.43 -13.75 22.34
C LEU A 299 2.79 -14.18 21.02
N TYR A 300 3.17 -13.52 19.94
CA TYR A 300 3.01 -14.08 18.60
C TYR A 300 4.38 -14.52 18.11
N PRO A 301 4.85 -15.75 18.38
CA PRO A 301 5.87 -16.33 17.55
C PRO A 301 5.24 -16.63 16.20
N SER A 302 5.82 -15.99 15.21
CA SER A 302 5.64 -16.25 13.79
C SER A 302 6.32 -17.57 13.34
N TYR A 303 6.85 -18.38 14.28
CA TYR A 303 7.49 -19.65 13.96
C TYR A 303 6.49 -20.75 13.62
N ARG A 304 6.82 -21.52 12.58
CA ARG A 304 5.98 -22.61 12.05
C ARG A 304 6.66 -23.96 12.00
N GLY A 305 7.30 -24.29 13.11
CA GLY A 305 7.67 -25.66 13.44
C GLY A 305 7.33 -25.96 14.90
N PRO A 306 7.54 -27.21 15.34
CA PRO A 306 7.43 -27.56 16.75
C PRO A 306 8.44 -26.73 17.57
N ILE A 307 7.93 -26.00 18.55
CA ILE A 307 8.73 -25.30 19.55
C ILE A 307 9.18 -26.34 20.59
N ASN A 308 10.45 -26.34 20.96
CA ASN A 308 10.92 -27.18 22.06
C ASN A 308 10.54 -26.51 23.39
N PHE A 309 10.96 -25.25 23.55
CA PHE A 309 10.58 -24.42 24.68
C PHE A 309 10.83 -22.93 24.38
N ILE A 310 10.14 -22.09 25.14
CA ILE A 310 10.28 -20.63 25.21
C ILE A 310 10.90 -20.33 26.57
N GLU A 311 12.00 -19.58 26.58
CA GLU A 311 12.64 -19.11 27.81
C GLU A 311 12.18 -17.70 28.13
N TRP A 312 11.99 -17.43 29.42
CA TRP A 312 11.68 -16.12 29.96
C TRP A 312 12.67 -15.73 31.04
N GLN A 313 13.05 -14.45 31.06
CA GLN A 313 13.80 -13.83 32.14
C GLN A 313 13.13 -12.52 32.51
N ILE A 314 12.84 -12.32 33.79
CA ILE A 314 12.29 -11.08 34.33
C ILE A 314 13.19 -10.62 35.45
N THR A 315 13.77 -9.44 35.32
CA THR A 315 14.72 -8.90 36.29
C THR A 315 14.33 -7.51 36.74
N ASN A 316 14.43 -7.20 38.04
CA ASN A 316 14.40 -5.83 38.57
C ASN A 316 15.72 -5.56 39.29
N SER A 317 16.56 -4.73 38.68
CA SER A 317 17.91 -4.42 39.18
C SER A 317 17.90 -3.62 40.48
N ALA A 318 16.84 -2.86 40.77
CA ALA A 318 16.74 -2.07 42.00
C ALA A 318 16.45 -2.96 43.22
N THR A 319 15.69 -4.04 43.06
CA THR A 319 15.33 -4.96 44.14
C THR A 319 16.16 -6.25 44.16
N GLY A 320 16.95 -6.49 43.11
CA GLY A 320 17.66 -7.76 42.91
C GLY A 320 16.74 -8.92 42.51
N TYR A 321 15.47 -8.65 42.17
CA TYR A 321 14.54 -9.69 41.74
C TYR A 321 14.99 -10.30 40.41
N ASN A 322 14.96 -11.64 40.34
CA ASN A 322 15.24 -12.40 39.14
C ASN A 322 14.30 -13.60 39.08
N TYR A 323 13.57 -13.73 37.98
CA TYR A 323 12.69 -14.84 37.66
C TYR A 323 13.08 -15.40 36.31
N THR A 324 13.21 -16.71 36.21
CA THR A 324 13.46 -17.43 34.95
C THR A 324 12.47 -18.58 34.83
N SER A 325 11.90 -18.77 33.65
CA SER A 325 11.02 -19.90 33.37
C SER A 325 11.22 -20.43 31.95
N THR A 326 10.77 -21.65 31.74
CA THR A 326 10.69 -22.30 30.43
C THR A 326 9.29 -22.84 30.25
N ASP A 327 8.68 -22.58 29.09
CA ASP A 327 7.35 -23.08 28.74
C ASP A 327 7.36 -23.69 27.34
N SER A 328 6.48 -24.64 27.07
CA SER A 328 6.18 -25.08 25.71
C SER A 328 5.05 -24.27 25.07
N ASP A 329 4.25 -23.59 25.91
CA ASP A 329 3.16 -22.73 25.45
C ASP A 329 3.67 -21.35 25.03
N ILE A 330 2.98 -20.83 24.03
CA ILE A 330 3.13 -19.52 23.42
C ILE A 330 2.65 -18.42 24.36
N GLU A 331 1.66 -18.73 25.19
CA GLU A 331 1.01 -17.78 26.07
C GLU A 331 1.67 -17.80 27.45
N PHE A 332 2.53 -16.81 27.69
CA PHE A 332 3.23 -16.71 28.95
C PHE A 332 2.40 -15.99 30.01
N GLN A 333 2.11 -16.70 31.10
CA GLN A 333 1.52 -16.12 32.29
C GLN A 333 2.62 -15.48 33.15
N VAL A 334 2.63 -14.15 33.18
CA VAL A 334 3.59 -13.38 33.98
C VAL A 334 3.32 -13.63 35.47
N PRO A 335 4.34 -13.91 36.29
CA PRO A 335 4.13 -14.00 37.74
C PRO A 335 3.57 -12.68 38.30
N SER A 336 2.89 -12.74 39.45
CA SER A 336 2.52 -11.50 40.15
C SER A 336 3.78 -10.75 40.58
N LEU A 337 3.92 -9.51 40.12
CA LEU A 337 5.07 -8.64 40.38
C LEU A 337 4.65 -7.49 41.29
N ALA A 338 5.48 -7.18 42.29
CA ALA A 338 5.31 -5.96 43.10
C ALA A 338 5.58 -4.71 42.23
N PRO A 339 5.05 -3.53 42.61
CA PRO A 339 5.34 -2.28 41.90
C PRO A 339 6.84 -2.05 41.73
N GLY A 340 7.24 -1.61 40.53
CA GLY A 340 8.64 -1.42 40.16
C GLY A 340 8.90 -1.58 38.67
N THR A 341 10.13 -1.32 38.24
CA THR A 341 10.54 -1.44 36.84
C THR A 341 11.32 -2.72 36.61
N TYR A 342 10.87 -3.51 35.64
CA TYR A 342 11.40 -4.83 35.30
C TYR A 342 11.84 -4.86 33.84
N VAL A 343 12.89 -5.64 33.56
CA VAL A 343 13.29 -6.00 32.21
C VAL A 343 12.81 -7.41 31.94
N PHE A 344 11.90 -7.54 30.99
CA PHE A 344 11.40 -8.80 30.47
C PHE A 344 12.25 -9.19 29.27
N LYS A 345 12.68 -10.44 29.21
CA LYS A 345 13.33 -11.02 28.05
C LYS A 345 12.70 -12.35 27.70
N THR A 346 12.61 -12.63 26.40
CA THR A 346 12.16 -13.94 25.91
C THR A 346 12.92 -14.39 24.67
N ARG A 347 13.13 -15.69 24.53
CA ARG A 347 13.65 -16.32 23.32
C ARG A 347 13.00 -17.69 23.11
N ILE A 348 12.98 -18.14 21.87
CA ILE A 348 12.44 -19.44 21.46
C ILE A 348 13.60 -20.36 21.13
N THR A 349 13.49 -21.61 21.56
CA THR A 349 14.37 -22.70 21.16
C THR A 349 13.56 -23.78 20.45
N THR A 350 14.09 -24.24 19.33
CA THR A 350 13.58 -25.38 18.57
C THR A 350 14.66 -26.47 18.49
N ALA A 351 14.35 -27.59 17.85
CA ALA A 351 15.34 -28.65 17.65
C ALA A 351 16.60 -28.18 16.89
N ASN A 352 16.46 -27.18 16.02
CA ASN A 352 17.52 -26.80 15.08
C ASN A 352 18.01 -25.35 15.25
N CYS A 353 17.31 -24.51 16.02
CA CYS A 353 17.59 -23.08 16.08
C CYS A 353 17.25 -22.50 17.47
N VAL A 354 17.94 -21.41 17.83
CA VAL A 354 17.63 -20.60 19.02
C VAL A 354 17.50 -19.14 18.57
N SER A 355 16.43 -18.46 18.97
CA SER A 355 16.22 -17.06 18.65
C SER A 355 17.15 -16.15 19.47
N SER A 356 17.37 -14.94 18.98
CA SER A 356 17.86 -13.85 19.83
C SER A 356 16.87 -13.55 20.97
N TRP A 357 17.36 -12.93 22.04
CA TRP A 357 16.50 -12.41 23.09
C TRP A 357 15.74 -11.18 22.60
N ALA A 358 14.41 -11.23 22.63
CA ALA A 358 13.60 -10.03 22.69
C ALA A 358 13.66 -9.47 24.11
N SER A 359 13.66 -8.14 24.26
CA SER A 359 13.74 -7.47 25.55
C SER A 359 12.78 -6.29 25.60
N LYS A 360 12.05 -6.12 26.70
CA LYS A 360 11.20 -4.95 26.97
C LYS A 360 11.30 -4.54 28.44
N THR A 361 11.45 -3.24 28.68
CA THR A 361 11.35 -2.67 30.03
C THR A 361 9.90 -2.33 30.33
N ILE A 362 9.40 -2.77 31.48
CA ILE A 362 8.00 -2.62 31.90
C ILE A 362 7.97 -2.15 33.34
N THR A 363 7.20 -1.10 33.59
CA THR A 363 6.94 -0.56 34.93
C THR A 363 5.58 -1.07 35.41
N ILE A 364 5.60 -1.80 36.52
CA ILE A 364 4.42 -2.25 37.24
C ILE A 364 4.03 -1.16 38.26
N GLN A 365 2.78 -0.70 38.22
CA GLN A 365 2.21 0.27 39.14
C GLN A 365 1.39 -0.38 40.25
#